data_AF-A0AAD1EIB5-F1
#
_entry.id   AF-A0AAD1EIB5-F1
#
_cell.length_a   1.000
_cell.length_b   1.000
_cell.length_c   1.000
_cell.angle_alpha   90.00
_cell.angle_beta   90.00
_cell.angle_gamma   90.00
#
_symmetry.space_group_name_H-M   'P 1'
#
loop_
_entity.id
_entity.type
_entity.pdbx_description
1 polymer ?
#
loop_
_entity_poly.entity_id
_entity_poly.type
_entity_poly.pdbx_seq_one_letter_code
_entity_poly.pdbx_strand_id
1 'polypeptide(L)' 'MRSFADRIAKLEASRGAGARTRRIVQYVLDCAPSEREARLAAIETADPDAFHIVRVVVRPAERIAA' A
#
# COMPACT_ATOMS: atom_id res chain seq x y z
N MET A 1 9.66 -7.60 17.57
CA MET A 1 8.90 -7.16 16.38
C MET A 1 8.36 -5.77 16.64
N ARG A 2 8.73 -4.77 15.85
CA ARG A 2 8.26 -3.39 16.05
C ARG A 2 6.84 -3.28 15.51
N SER A 3 5.90 -2.86 16.36
CA SER A 3 4.47 -2.82 16.04
C SER A 3 4.21 -1.89 14.85
N PHE A 4 3.22 -2.22 14.02
CA PHE A 4 2.80 -1.39 12.89
C PHE A 4 2.37 0.02 13.33
N ALA A 5 1.76 0.13 14.52
CA ALA A 5 1.41 1.41 15.14
C ALA A 5 2.63 2.31 15.36
N ASP A 6 3.78 1.71 15.70
CA ASP A 6 5.05 2.40 15.92
C ASP A 6 5.60 3.04 14.63
N ARG A 7 5.41 2.36 13.49
CA ARG A 7 5.81 2.88 12.17
C ARG A 7 4.90 4.03 11.73
N ILE A 8 3.60 3.93 11.97
CA ILE A 8 2.65 5.02 11.69
C ILE A 8 2.97 6.23 12.56
N ALA A 9 3.15 6.05 13.88
CA ALA A 9 3.48 7.13 14.80
C ALA A 9 4.79 7.84 14.41
N LYS A 10 5.81 7.10 13.94
CA LYS A 10 7.06 7.69 13.47
C LYS A 10 6.88 8.50 12.18
N LEU A 11 6.04 8.04 11.26
CA LEU A 11 5.73 8.76 10.02
C LEU A 11 4.93 10.04 10.29
N GLU A 12 3.96 9.98 11.20
CA GLU A 12 3.18 11.14 11.65
C GLU A 12 4.06 12.15 12.39
N ALA A 13 4.91 11.70 13.32
CA ALA A 13 5.83 12.58 14.04
C ALA A 13 6.89 13.25 13.15
N SER A 14 7.20 12.66 11.99
CA SER A 14 8.13 13.23 11.01
C SER A 14 7.46 14.27 10.09
N ARG A 15 6.12 14.40 10.11
CA ARG A 15 5.40 15.45 9.39
C ARG A 15 5.38 16.73 10.25
N GLY A 16 6.27 17.66 9.92
CA GLY A 16 6.25 19.01 10.52
C GLY A 16 4.91 19.73 10.30
N ALA A 17 4.61 20.69 11.18
CA ALA A 17 3.32 21.38 11.38
C ALA A 17 2.71 22.15 10.17
N GLY A 18 3.25 21.99 8.95
CA GLY A 18 2.73 22.56 7.70
C GLY A 18 2.20 21.53 6.70
N ALA A 19 2.32 20.23 6.99
CA ALA A 19 1.76 19.20 6.11
C ALA A 19 0.25 19.15 6.27
N ARG A 20 -0.48 19.81 5.34
CA ARG A 20 -1.89 19.51 5.07
C ARG A 20 -2.07 18.00 5.18
N THR A 21 -3.06 17.58 5.96
CA THR A 21 -3.45 16.20 6.25
C THR A 21 -3.58 15.37 4.97
N ARG A 22 -2.44 14.94 4.40
CA ARG A 22 -2.42 14.01 3.26
C ARG A 22 -3.06 12.74 3.77
N ARG A 23 -4.25 12.46 3.25
CA ARG A 23 -5.14 11.38 3.67
C ARG A 23 -4.39 10.06 3.52
N ILE A 24 -4.31 9.26 4.58
CA ILE A 24 -3.69 7.93 4.48
C ILE A 24 -4.79 6.94 4.11
N VAL A 25 -4.61 6.25 3.00
CA VAL A 25 -5.56 5.25 2.50
C VAL A 25 -4.87 3.89 2.47
N GLN A 26 -5.55 2.87 2.98
CA GLN A 26 -5.00 1.53 3.09
C GLN A 26 -5.75 0.59 2.14
N TYR A 27 -4.99 -0.17 1.36
CA TYR A 27 -5.53 -1.17 0.45
C TYR A 27 -4.95 -2.55 0.78
N VAL A 28 -5.79 -3.57 0.62
CA VAL A 28 -5.34 -4.95 0.51
C VAL A 28 -5.53 -5.35 -0.95
N LEU A 29 -4.42 -5.59 -1.65
CA LEU A 29 -4.41 -6.00 -3.04
C LEU A 29 -4.09 -7.48 -3.12
N ASP A 30 -5.09 -8.29 -3.44
CA ASP A 30 -4.94 -9.71 -3.74
C ASP A 30 -5.05 -9.89 -5.26
N CYS A 31 -3.93 -10.25 -5.90
CA CYS A 31 -3.86 -10.36 -7.36
C CYS A 31 -2.79 -11.36 -7.81
N ALA A 32 -2.88 -11.79 -9.06
CA ALA A 32 -1.81 -12.57 -9.69
C ALA A 32 -0.53 -11.72 -9.83
N PRO A 33 0.67 -12.33 -9.88
CA PRO A 33 1.92 -11.60 -10.07
C PRO A 33 1.91 -10.70 -11.33
N SER A 34 1.28 -11.19 -12.41
CA SER A 34 1.16 -10.48 -13.69
C SER A 34 0.30 -9.23 -13.63
N GLU A 35 -0.64 -9.14 -12.69
CA GLU A 35 -1.58 -8.02 -12.57
C GLU A 35 -1.10 -6.97 -11.56
N ARG A 36 -0.08 -7.29 -10.75
CA ARG A 36 0.39 -6.46 -9.64
C ARG A 36 0.74 -5.05 -10.07
N GLU A 37 1.52 -4.90 -11.14
CA GLU A 37 2.00 -3.58 -11.58
C GLU A 37 0.85 -2.70 -12.08
N ALA A 38 -0.03 -3.25 -12.92
CA ALA A 38 -1.19 -2.53 -13.43
C ALA A 38 -2.13 -2.07 -12.29
N ARG A 39 -2.34 -2.95 -11.29
CA ARG A 39 -3.19 -2.64 -10.13
C ARG A 39 -2.56 -1.59 -9.20
N LEU A 40 -1.25 -1.64 -8.99
CA LEU A 40 -0.54 -0.64 -8.19
C LEU A 40 -0.56 0.73 -8.88
N ALA A 41 -0.32 0.78 -10.19
CA ALA A 41 -0.44 2.00 -10.97
C ALA A 41 -1.84 2.61 -10.87
N ALA A 42 -2.89 1.78 -10.94
CA ALA A 42 -4.27 2.25 -10.77
C ALA A 42 -4.51 2.89 -9.40
N ILE A 43 -3.96 2.32 -8.32
CA ILE A 43 -4.09 2.88 -6.95
C ILE A 43 -3.38 4.23 -6.85
N GLU A 44 -2.18 4.35 -7.42
CA GLU A 44 -1.44 5.62 -7.43
C GLU A 44 -2.21 6.73 -8.16
N THR A 45 -2.88 6.40 -9.27
CA THR A 45 -3.69 7.37 -10.02
C THR A 45 -5.04 7.72 -9.38
N ALA A 46 -5.56 6.90 -8.46
CA ALA A 46 -6.91 7.06 -7.93
C ALA A 46 -7.05 8.26 -6.97
N ASP A 47 -5.99 8.59 -6.22
CA ASP A 47 -5.96 9.75 -5.35
C ASP A 47 -4.52 10.27 -5.21
N PRO A 48 -4.13 11.31 -5.97
CA PRO A 48 -2.76 11.82 -5.98
C PRO A 48 -2.37 12.59 -4.70
N ASP A 49 -3.35 13.01 -3.90
CA ASP A 49 -3.11 13.74 -2.65
C ASP A 49 -3.10 12.81 -1.42
N ALA A 50 -3.43 11.53 -1.61
CA ALA A 50 -3.37 10.51 -0.58
C ALA A 50 -2.01 9.81 -0.51
N PHE A 51 -1.65 9.37 0.70
CA PHE A 51 -0.57 8.44 0.91
C PHE A 51 -1.14 7.02 0.95
N HIS A 52 -0.86 6.23 -0.07
CA HIS A 52 -1.37 4.86 -0.22
C HIS A 52 -0.46 3.85 0.45
N ILE A 53 -1.00 3.08 1.40
CA ILE A 53 -0.33 1.91 1.97
C ILE A 53 -1.00 0.67 1.41
N VAL A 54 -0.34 -0.01 0.47
CA VAL A 54 -0.89 -1.20 -0.20
C VAL A 54 -0.22 -2.46 0.33
N ARG A 55 -0.99 -3.34 0.95
CA ARG A 55 -0.56 -4.70 1.28
C ARG A 55 -0.86 -5.61 0.10
N VAL A 56 0.17 -6.03 -0.62
CA VAL A 56 0.03 -6.94 -1.76
C VAL A 56 0.15 -8.40 -1.29
N VAL A 57 -0.89 -9.19 -1.55
CA VAL A 57 -0.91 -10.64 -1.38
C VAL A 57 -0.77 -11.25 -2.77
N VAL A 58 0.39 -11.84 -3.04
CA VAL A 58 0.65 -12.53 -4.31
C VAL A 58 0.46 -14.02 -4.06
N ARG A 59 -0.61 -14.60 -4.63
CA ARG A 59 -0.79 -16.05 -4.61
C ARG A 59 0.15 -16.66 -5.66
N PRO A 60 0.92 -17.71 -5.31
CA PRO A 60 1.67 -18.45 -6.33
C PRO A 60 0.67 -18.95 -7.36
N ALA A 61 0.99 -18.81 -8.66
CA ALA A 61 0.24 -19.51 -9.69
C ALA A 61 0.31 -20.99 -9.31
N GLU A 62 -0.84 -21.62 -9.05
CA GLU A 62 -0.88 -23.06 -8.85
C GLU A 62 -0.13 -23.68 -10.04
N ARG A 63 1.01 -24.35 -9.76
CA ARG A 63 1.55 -25.29 -10.72
C ARG A 63 0.45 -26.32 -10.87
N ILE A 64 -0.33 -26.21 -11.93
CA ILE A 64 -1.13 -27.32 -12.43
C ILE A 64 -0.09 -28.38 -12.76
N ALA A 65 0.08 -29.34 -11.85
CA ALA A 65 0.86 -30.52 -12.08
C ALA A 65 0.12 -31.30 -13.18
N ALA A 66 0.67 -31.26 -14.39
CA ALA A 66 0.34 -32.16 -15.48
C ALA A 66 1.24 -33.40 -15.37
#